data_AF-A0A6P2A6R3-F1
#
_entry.id   AF-A0A6P2A6R3-F1
#
_cell.length_a   1.000
_cell.length_b   1.000
_cell.length_c   1.000
_cell.angle_alpha   90.00
_cell.angle_beta   90.00
_cell.angle_gamma   90.00
#
_symmetry.space_group_name_H-M   'P 1'
#
loop_
_entity.id
_entity.type
_entity.pdbx_description
1 polymer ?
#
loop_
_entity_poly.entity_id
_entity_poly.type
_entity_poly.pdbx_seq_one_letter_code
_entity_poly.pdbx_strand_id
1 'polypeptide(L)'
;MTVYLSLAGVLFLIGLHGFFTARNLLRRLLALNVLTTAVFLLFVVMARLAEPLDAVPHAIVLTGIVVTVSTTAVALALLVRIAGRMRDEDTDPAAGPRGGAG
;
A
#
# COMPACT_ATOMS: atom_id res chain seq x y z
N MET A 1 -13.61 -13.43 -21.06
CA MET A 1 -12.63 -12.34 -21.27
C MET A 1 -13.16 -11.00 -20.75
N THR A 2 -14.31 -10.53 -21.24
CA THR A 2 -14.90 -9.21 -20.91
C THR A 2 -15.15 -9.00 -19.41
N VAL A 3 -15.55 -10.05 -18.69
CA VAL A 3 -15.79 -10.02 -17.23
C VAL A 3 -14.50 -9.70 -16.43
N TYR A 4 -13.35 -10.22 -16.86
CA TYR A 4 -12.07 -9.96 -16.18
C TYR A 4 -11.59 -8.52 -16.43
N LEU A 5 -11.79 -8.01 -17.64
CA LEU A 5 -11.48 -6.62 -18.00
C LEU A 5 -12.37 -5.63 -17.24
N SER A 6 -13.68 -5.88 -17.17
CA SER A 6 -14.59 -5.01 -16.42
C SER A 6 -14.29 -5.05 -14.92
N LEU A 7 -14.00 -6.23 -14.36
CA LEU A 7 -13.64 -6.37 -12.95
C LEU A 7 -12.32 -5.65 -12.63
N ALA A 8 -11.29 -5.80 -13.46
CA ALA A 8 -10.02 -5.11 -13.29
C ALA A 8 -10.18 -3.59 -13.38
N GLY A 9 -10.99 -3.10 -14.32
CA GLY A 9 -11.31 -1.67 -14.45
C GLY A 9 -12.04 -1.12 -13.23
N VAL A 10 -13.05 -1.82 -12.71
CA VAL A 10 -13.75 -1.43 -11.48
C VAL A 10 -12.82 -1.43 -10.26
N LEU A 11 -11.99 -2.47 -10.10
CA LEU A 11 -11.01 -2.54 -9.01
C LEU A 11 -9.98 -1.42 -9.09
N PHE A 12 -9.51 -1.10 -10.30
CA PHE A 12 -8.58 -0.01 -10.54
C PHE A 12 -9.18 1.34 -10.16
N LEU A 13 -10.43 1.61 -10.57
CA LEU A 13 -11.15 2.84 -10.22
C LEU A 13 -11.39 2.96 -8.70
N ILE A 14 -11.74 1.86 -8.03
CA ILE A 14 -11.91 1.83 -6.57
C ILE A 14 -10.57 2.09 -5.87
N GLY A 15 -9.48 1.44 -6.30
CA GLY A 15 -8.14 1.65 -5.74
C GLY A 15 -7.64 3.08 -5.95
N LEU A 16 -7.85 3.64 -7.14
CA LEU A 16 -7.46 5.00 -7.49
C LEU A 16 -8.29 6.04 -6.69
N HIS A 17 -9.61 5.89 -6.66
CA HIS A 17 -10.48 6.77 -5.89
C HIS A 17 -10.18 6.71 -4.38
N GLY A 18 -9.89 5.52 -3.86
CA GLY A 18 -9.47 5.31 -2.48
C GLY A 18 -8.14 6.00 -2.15
N PHE A 19 -7.19 6.00 -3.09
CA PHE A 19 -5.89 6.66 -2.91
C PHE A 19 -6.03 8.18 -2.82
N PHE A 20 -6.85 8.79 -3.68
CA PHE A 20 -7.08 10.23 -3.69
C PHE A 20 -7.95 10.72 -2.52
N THR A 21 -8.88 9.90 -2.02
CA THR A 21 -9.81 10.30 -0.95
C THR A 21 -9.25 10.07 0.46
N ALA A 22 -8.21 9.25 0.62
CA ALA A 22 -7.68 8.88 1.93
C ALA A 22 -6.94 10.02 2.64
N ARG A 23 -7.52 10.57 3.72
CA ARG A 23 -6.83 11.50 4.65
C ARG A 23 -5.79 10.84 5.55
N ASN A 24 -5.98 9.57 5.91
CA ASN A 24 -5.10 8.85 6.83
C ASN A 24 -4.09 7.99 6.04
N LEU A 25 -2.82 8.00 6.47
CA LEU A 25 -1.75 7.20 5.85
C LEU A 25 -2.12 5.71 5.74
N LEU A 26 -2.79 5.15 6.76
CA LEU A 26 -3.22 3.75 6.76
C LEU A 26 -4.26 3.44 5.66
N ARG A 27 -5.26 4.31 5.46
CA ARG A 27 -6.24 4.15 4.38
C ARG A 27 -5.58 4.30 3.01
N ARG A 28 -4.60 5.19 2.91
CA ARG A 28 -3.85 5.42 1.68
C ARG A 28 -2.98 4.20 1.32
N LEU A 29 -2.41 3.53 2.32
CA LEU A 29 -1.67 2.26 2.17
C LEU A 29 -2.56 1.09 1.70
N LEU A 30 -3.77 0.99 2.26
CA LEU A 30 -4.77 0.00 1.84
C LEU A 30 -5.22 0.24 0.39
N ALA A 31 -5.49 1.51 0.04
CA ALA A 31 -5.87 1.87 -1.32
C ALA A 31 -4.76 1.55 -2.34
N LEU A 32 -3.49 1.78 -1.98
CA LEU A 32 -2.34 1.38 -2.80
C LEU A 32 -2.30 -0.14 -3.03
N ASN A 33 -2.54 -0.96 -2.00
CA ASN A 33 -2.57 -2.42 -2.18
C ASN A 33 -3.66 -2.87 -3.16
N VAL A 34 -4.86 -2.28 -3.07
CA VAL A 34 -5.97 -2.57 -4.00
C VAL A 34 -5.59 -2.17 -5.43
N LEU A 35 -4.95 -1.01 -5.59
CA LEU A 35 -4.47 -0.54 -6.89
C LEU A 35 -3.45 -1.51 -7.50
N THR A 36 -2.48 -1.99 -6.72
CA THR A 36 -1.47 -2.92 -7.21
C THR A 36 -2.09 -4.27 -7.62
N THR A 37 -3.07 -4.78 -6.87
CA THR A 37 -3.82 -5.99 -7.26
C THR A 37 -4.52 -5.81 -8.61
N ALA A 38 -5.10 -4.64 -8.88
CA ALA A 38 -5.74 -4.35 -10.17
C ALA A 38 -4.72 -4.37 -11.33
N VAL A 39 -3.51 -3.82 -11.11
CA VAL A 39 -2.43 -3.84 -12.11
C VAL A 39 -1.94 -5.27 -12.36
N PHE A 40 -1.80 -6.10 -11.33
CA PHE A 40 -1.42 -7.50 -11.50
C PHE A 40 -2.47 -8.29 -12.28
N LEU A 41 -3.76 -8.07 -12.01
CA LEU A 41 -4.85 -8.69 -12.78
C LEU A 41 -4.79 -8.31 -14.26
N LEU A 42 -4.47 -7.05 -14.59
CA LEU A 42 -4.29 -6.60 -15.97
C LEU A 42 -3.14 -7.35 -16.67
N PHE A 43 -1.99 -7.49 -16.00
CA PHE A 43 -0.84 -8.24 -16.53
C PHE A 43 -1.16 -9.73 -16.75
N VAL A 44 -1.88 -10.37 -15.81
CA VAL A 44 -2.31 -11.77 -15.97
C VAL A 44 -3.25 -11.93 -17.16
N VAL A 45 -4.19 -10.99 -17.35
CA VAL A 45 -5.09 -11.01 -18.51
C VAL A 45 -4.29 -10.88 -19.81
N MET A 46 -3.31 -9.96 -19.88
CA MET A 46 -2.44 -9.82 -21.06
C MET A 46 -1.62 -11.09 -21.35
N ALA A 47 -1.05 -11.73 -20.34
CA ALA A 47 -0.35 -13.01 -20.51
C ALA A 47 -1.25 -14.12 -21.07
N ARG A 48 -2.54 -14.12 -20.71
CA ARG A 48 -3.54 -15.09 -21.20
C ARG A 48 -3.99 -14.82 -22.63
N LEU A 49 -3.87 -13.58 -23.10
CA LEU A 49 -4.21 -13.17 -24.47
C LEU A 49 -3.09 -13.49 -25.48
N ALA A 50 -1.86 -13.69 -25.01
CA ALA A 50 -0.73 -14.05 -25.86
C ALA A 50 -0.79 -15.53 -26.29
N GLU A 51 -0.63 -15.78 -27.59
CA GLU A 51 -0.41 -17.12 -28.15
C GLU A 51 0.96 -17.17 -28.85
N PRO A 52 1.91 -18.02 -28.39
CA PRO A 52 1.82 -18.92 -27.23
C PRO A 52 1.79 -18.16 -25.89
N LEU A 53 1.39 -18.85 -24.81
CA LEU A 53 1.34 -18.30 -23.46
C LEU A 53 2.69 -17.66 -23.10
N ASP A 54 2.67 -16.36 -22.83
CA ASP A 54 3.87 -15.64 -22.44
C ASP A 54 4.10 -15.76 -20.92
N ALA A 55 5.26 -16.31 -20.55
CA ALA A 55 5.67 -16.47 -19.15
C ALA A 55 6.18 -15.14 -18.54
N VAL A 56 6.58 -14.17 -19.35
CA VAL A 56 7.21 -12.92 -18.89
C VAL A 56 6.27 -12.10 -17.99
N PRO A 57 5.02 -11.78 -18.39
CA PRO A 57 4.13 -11.00 -17.53
C PRO A 57 3.75 -11.76 -16.25
N HIS A 58 3.79 -13.10 -16.28
CA HIS A 58 3.54 -13.92 -15.09
C HIS A 58 4.66 -13.79 -14.04
N ALA A 59 5.92 -13.82 -14.49
CA ALA A 59 7.07 -13.61 -13.61
C ALA A 59 7.11 -12.20 -13.01
N ILE A 60 6.74 -11.18 -13.82
CA ILE A 60 6.62 -9.79 -13.34
C ILE A 60 5.55 -9.66 -12.25
N VAL A 61 4.42 -10.38 -12.39
CA VAL A 61 3.37 -10.37 -11.36
C VAL A 61 3.84 -11.05 -10.07
N LEU A 62 4.50 -12.21 -10.15
CA LEU A 62 5.00 -12.90 -8.95
C LEU A 62 6.00 -12.04 -8.16
N THR A 63 6.96 -11.43 -8.86
CA THR A 63 7.94 -10.51 -8.24
C THR A 63 7.27 -9.27 -7.69
N GLY A 64 6.33 -8.68 -8.43
CA GLY A 64 5.54 -7.54 -7.99
C GLY A 64 4.77 -7.81 -6.70
N ILE A 65 4.14 -8.99 -6.58
CA ILE A 65 3.39 -9.38 -5.38
C ILE A 65 4.33 -9.40 -4.16
N VAL A 66 5.49 -10.05 -4.25
CA VAL A 66 6.45 -10.12 -3.14
C VAL A 66 6.92 -8.72 -2.73
N VAL A 67 7.31 -7.89 -3.72
CA VAL A 67 7.77 -6.51 -3.46
C VAL A 67 6.67 -5.69 -2.78
N THR A 68 5.42 -5.79 -3.25
CA THR A 68 4.30 -5.02 -2.69
C THR A 68 3.99 -5.40 -1.24
N VAL A 69 4.03 -6.69 -0.92
CA VAL A 69 3.84 -7.18 0.45
C VAL A 69 4.97 -6.69 1.36
N SER A 70 6.22 -6.76 0.89
CA SER A 70 7.38 -6.25 1.63
C SER A 70 7.32 -4.75 1.86
N THR A 71 6.99 -3.96 0.83
CA THR A 71 6.84 -2.49 0.97
C THR A 71 5.73 -2.13 1.94
N THR A 72 4.60 -2.85 1.91
CA THR A 72 3.49 -2.65 2.85
C THR A 72 3.92 -2.96 4.28
N ALA A 73 4.64 -4.06 4.49
CA ALA A 73 5.18 -4.43 5.81
C ALA A 73 6.14 -3.37 6.35
N VAL A 74 7.06 -2.87 5.51
CA VAL A 74 8.01 -1.81 5.88
C VAL A 74 7.27 -0.50 6.20
N ALA A 75 6.30 -0.10 5.37
CA ALA A 75 5.54 1.12 5.59
C ALA A 75 4.73 1.06 6.90
N LEU A 76 4.10 -0.07 7.20
CA LEU A 76 3.40 -0.29 8.47
C LEU A 76 4.37 -0.28 9.66
N ALA A 77 5.52 -0.95 9.55
CA ALA A 77 6.53 -0.97 10.60
C ALA A 77 7.04 0.45 10.92
N LEU A 78 7.28 1.28 9.90
CA LEU A 78 7.64 2.69 10.07
C LEU A 78 6.52 3.50 10.73
N LEU A 79 5.28 3.29 10.31
CA LEU A 79 4.12 4.01 10.84
C LEU A 79 3.91 3.69 12.33
N VAL A 80 4.06 2.42 12.73
CA VAL A 80 4.02 2.00 14.15
C VAL A 80 5.22 2.56 14.92
N ARG A 81 6.43 2.55 14.34
CA ARG A 81 7.63 3.07 15.01
C ARG A 81 7.53 4.56 15.33
N ILE A 82 6.98 5.34 14.40
CA ILE A 82 6.77 6.79 14.58
C ILE A 82 5.67 7.04 15.61
N ALA A 83 4.55 6.30 15.53
CA ALA A 83 3.46 6.40 16.49
C ALA A 83 3.90 6.05 17.93
N GLY A 84 4.83 5.10 18.09
CA GLY A 84 5.41 4.76 19.39
C GLY A 84 6.27 5.89 19.98
N ARG A 85 7.10 6.57 19.16
CA ARG A 85 7.95 7.66 19.67
C ARG A 85 7.17 8.85 20.22
N MET A 86 6.11 9.27 19.52
CA MET A 86 5.28 10.39 19.97
C MET A 86 4.64 10.09 21.34
N ARG A 87 4.27 8.82 21.57
CA ARG A 87 3.67 8.37 22.83
C ARG A 87 4.66 8.40 24.01
N ASP A 88 5.93 8.08 23.77
CA ASP A 88 6.97 8.10 24.80
C ASP A 88 7.34 9.54 25.19
N GLU A 89 7.34 10.49 24.23
CA GLU A 89 7.58 11.91 24.48
C GLU A 89 6.46 12.57 25.31
N ASP A 90 5.19 12.23 25.05
CA ASP A 90 4.04 12.77 25.80
C ASP A 90 3.92 12.21 27.23
N THR A 91 4.58 11.09 27.52
CA THR A 91 4.46 10.38 28.81
C THR A 91 5.59 10.73 29.78
N ASP A 92 6.58 11.57 29.42
CA ASP A 92 7.66 11.97 30.33
C ASP A 92 7.16 12.97 31.41
N PRO A 93 7.00 12.55 32.68
CA PRO A 93 6.56 13.43 33.76
C PRO A 93 7.68 14.38 34.24
N ALA A 94 8.91 14.24 33.71
CA ALA A 94 10.08 15.00 34.14
C ALA A 94 10.23 16.37 33.46
N ALA A 95 9.31 16.76 32.56
CA ALA A 95 9.17 18.14 32.10
C ALA A 95 8.55 19.05 33.19
N GLY A 96 9.08 18.98 34.41
CA GLY A 96 8.79 19.93 35.47
C GLY A 96 9.43 21.30 35.16
N PRO A 97 8.83 22.43 35.60
CA PRO A 97 9.30 23.77 35.25
C PRO A 97 10.74 24.00 35.74
N ARG A 98 11.71 23.87 34.84
CA ARG A 98 13.08 24.34 35.06
C ARG A 98 13.14 25.80 34.63
N GLY A 99 12.83 26.71 35.55
CA GLY A 99 12.99 28.13 35.31
C GLY A 99 12.52 28.99 36.48
N GLY A 100 13.49 29.60 37.17
CA GLY A 100 13.22 30.61 38.20
C GLY A 100 14.31 30.74 39.25
N ALA A 101 15.55 30.94 38.82
CA ALA A 101 16.56 31.56 39.68
C ALA A 101 16.14 33.02 39.89
N GLY A 102 16.10 33.46 41.16
CA GLY A 102 15.78 34.81 41.58
C GLY A 102 15.77 34.90 43.09
#